data_AF-A0A6P9ASR8-F1
#
_entry.id   AF-A0A6P9ASR8-F1
#
_cell.length_a   1.000
_cell.length_b   1.000
_cell.length_c   1.000
_cell.angle_alpha   90.00
_cell.angle_beta   90.00
_cell.angle_gamma   90.00
#
_symmetry.space_group_name_H-M   'P 1'
#
loop_
_entity.id
_entity.type
_entity.pdbx_description
1 polymer ?
#
loop_
_entity_poly.entity_id
_entity_poly.type
_entity_poly.pdbx_seq_one_letter_code
_entity_poly.pdbx_strand_id
1 'polypeptide(L)'
;MLSSHGGEIFLHVLSTSRSILEDPPSISEGCGGRVTDYRITDFGEFMRENRLAPFLEPRYKNDESLEVPLERAKDQLEKHTRYWPMIISQTTIFNMQAVVPLASVIVKEALTDEDVLTCQKTIYSLVEMERKNDPLPISTVGTRGKGPKRQGCIFF
;
A
#
# COMPACT_ATOMS: atom_id res chain seq x y z
N MET A 1 -6.69 -24.65 25.33
CA MET A 1 -7.50 -23.40 25.39
C MET A 1 -8.89 -23.71 24.87
N LEU A 2 -9.95 -23.25 25.56
CA LEU A 2 -11.32 -23.34 25.06
C LEU A 2 -11.70 -22.02 24.36
N SER A 3 -12.31 -22.09 23.19
CA SER A 3 -12.71 -20.90 22.42
C SER A 3 -14.03 -21.15 21.69
N SER A 4 -14.88 -20.13 21.63
CA SER A 4 -16.14 -20.16 20.87
C SER A 4 -15.93 -19.51 19.52
N HIS A 5 -16.29 -20.22 18.44
CA HIS A 5 -16.27 -19.74 17.07
C HIS A 5 -17.69 -19.79 16.51
N GLY A 6 -18.36 -18.64 16.41
CA GLY A 6 -19.73 -18.58 15.88
C GLY A 6 -20.77 -19.32 16.71
N GLY A 7 -20.53 -19.53 18.02
CA GLY A 7 -21.44 -20.27 18.91
C GLY A 7 -21.07 -21.75 19.10
N GLU A 8 -20.13 -22.27 18.31
CA GLU A 8 -19.57 -23.61 18.48
C GLU A 8 -18.31 -23.57 19.35
N ILE A 9 -18.18 -24.52 20.28
CA ILE A 9 -17.06 -24.57 21.23
C ILE A 9 -15.97 -25.52 20.72
N PHE A 10 -14.74 -25.01 20.67
CA PHE A 10 -13.55 -25.74 20.25
C PHE A 10 -12.54 -25.88 21.38
N LEU A 11 -11.95 -27.08 21.48
CA LEU A 11 -10.83 -27.37 22.38
C LEU A 11 -9.51 -27.32 21.59
N HIS A 12 -8.74 -26.25 21.80
CA HIS A 12 -7.44 -26.05 21.15
C HIS A 12 -6.32 -26.71 21.95
N VAL A 13 -5.55 -27.58 21.28
CA VAL A 13 -4.29 -28.14 21.80
C VAL A 13 -3.19 -27.11 21.56
N LEU A 14 -2.52 -26.70 22.64
CA LEU A 14 -1.43 -25.73 22.58
C LEU A 14 -0.09 -26.43 22.76
N SER A 15 0.97 -25.90 22.14
CA SER A 15 2.33 -26.36 22.41
C SER A 15 2.72 -26.03 23.84
N THR A 16 3.13 -27.04 24.60
CA THR A 16 3.64 -26.89 25.98
C THR A 16 5.16 -26.97 26.06
N SER A 17 5.81 -27.40 24.97
CA SER A 17 7.26 -27.53 24.88
C SER A 17 7.90 -26.21 24.46
N ARG A 18 9.19 -26.08 24.76
CA ARG A 18 10.05 -24.99 24.29
C ARG A 18 9.95 -24.88 22.76
N SER A 19 9.69 -23.67 22.26
CA SER A 19 9.57 -23.43 20.81
C SER A 19 10.95 -23.51 20.16
N ILE A 20 11.05 -24.21 19.03
CA ILE A 20 12.26 -24.18 18.19
C ILE A 20 12.47 -22.83 17.49
N LEU A 21 11.47 -21.94 17.54
CA LEU A 21 11.51 -20.58 17.02
C LEU A 21 11.69 -19.53 18.12
N GLU A 22 12.02 -19.97 19.33
CA GLU A 22 12.46 -19.03 20.36
C GLU A 22 13.77 -18.34 19.96
N ASP A 23 13.96 -17.09 20.38
CA ASP A 23 15.11 -16.27 20.04
C ASP A 23 15.37 -16.16 18.52
N PRO A 24 14.40 -15.64 17.73
CA PRO A 24 14.59 -15.44 16.31
C PRO A 24 15.68 -14.37 16.06
N PRO A 25 16.39 -14.42 14.91
CA PRO A 25 17.36 -13.41 14.55
C PRO A 25 16.77 -11.99 14.60
N SER A 26 17.54 -11.03 15.07
CA SER A 26 17.09 -9.65 15.13
C SER A 26 16.79 -9.11 13.73
N ILE A 27 15.61 -8.51 13.56
CA ILE A 27 15.21 -7.84 12.31
C ILE A 27 16.21 -6.72 11.94
N SER A 28 16.77 -6.02 12.94
CA SER A 28 17.72 -4.92 12.70
C SER A 28 19.09 -5.39 12.17
N GLU A 29 19.40 -6.67 12.34
CA GLU A 29 20.64 -7.30 11.86
C GLU A 29 20.45 -8.03 10.53
N GLY A 30 19.20 -8.25 10.11
CA GLY A 30 18.83 -8.88 8.86
C GLY A 30 18.82 -7.94 7.65
N CYS A 31 18.38 -8.47 6.51
CA CYS A 31 18.21 -7.70 5.27
C CYS A 31 17.25 -6.54 5.48
N GLY A 32 17.68 -5.32 5.15
CA GLY A 32 16.86 -4.12 5.34
C GLY A 32 16.73 -3.66 6.79
N GLY A 33 17.37 -4.31 7.77
CA GLY A 33 17.27 -3.96 9.19
C GLY A 33 17.85 -2.60 9.58
N ARG A 34 18.68 -2.02 8.71
CA ARG A 34 19.29 -0.68 8.88
C ARG A 34 18.48 0.45 8.23
N VAL A 35 17.44 0.12 7.47
CA VAL A 35 16.52 1.11 6.89
C VAL A 35 15.62 1.63 8.01
N THR A 36 15.55 2.94 8.16
CA THR A 36 14.87 3.59 9.30
C THR A 36 13.55 4.26 8.92
N ASP A 37 13.26 4.39 7.62
CA ASP A 37 12.16 5.19 7.07
C ASP A 37 11.15 4.33 6.30
N TYR A 38 10.91 3.09 6.75
CA TYR A 38 9.85 2.26 6.20
C TYR A 38 8.47 2.93 6.33
N ARG A 39 7.65 2.78 5.29
CA ARG A 39 6.25 3.25 5.28
C ARG A 39 5.31 2.29 6.01
N ILE A 40 5.63 1.98 7.27
CA ILE A 40 4.92 0.98 8.08
C ILE A 40 3.44 1.36 8.25
N THR A 41 3.15 2.63 8.56
CA THR A 41 1.78 3.11 8.74
C THR A 41 0.96 2.90 7.47
N ASP A 42 1.45 3.39 6.33
CA ASP A 42 0.76 3.32 5.04
C ASP A 42 0.56 1.88 4.59
N PHE A 43 1.55 1.00 4.81
CA PHE A 43 1.40 -0.41 4.52
C PHE A 43 0.38 -1.08 5.46
N GLY A 44 0.27 -0.63 6.71
CA GLY A 44 -0.77 -1.06 7.65
C GLY A 44 -2.17 -0.67 7.20
N GLU A 45 -2.34 0.51 6.58
CA GLU A 45 -3.60 0.92 5.96
C GLU A 45 -3.93 0.06 4.73
N PHE A 46 -2.94 -0.16 3.87
CA PHE A 46 -3.04 -1.07 2.74
C PHE A 46 -3.51 -2.47 3.17
N MET A 47 -2.95 -3.03 4.24
CA MET A 47 -3.39 -4.32 4.79
C MET A 47 -4.85 -4.28 5.26
N ARG A 48 -5.30 -3.18 5.85
CA ARG A 48 -6.67 -3.01 6.35
C ARG A 48 -7.69 -2.95 5.22
N GLU A 49 -7.34 -2.26 4.13
CA GLU A 49 -8.17 -2.12 2.93
C GLU A 49 -8.29 -3.42 2.13
N ASN A 50 -7.26 -4.28 2.20
CA ASN A 50 -7.21 -5.56 1.49
C ASN A 50 -7.54 -6.77 2.38
N ARG A 51 -8.34 -6.59 3.43
CA ARG A 51 -8.81 -7.72 4.25
C ARG A 51 -9.77 -8.61 3.46
N LEU A 52 -9.58 -9.91 3.62
CA LEU A 52 -10.45 -10.91 3.02
C LEU A 52 -11.79 -10.95 3.76
N ALA A 53 -12.87 -11.13 2.99
CA ALA A 53 -14.21 -11.37 3.51
C ALA A 53 -14.80 -12.63 2.85
N PRO A 54 -15.55 -13.45 3.59
CA PRO A 54 -16.24 -14.61 3.00
C PRO A 54 -17.22 -14.19 1.92
N PHE A 55 -17.19 -14.89 0.79
CA PHE A 55 -18.17 -14.76 -0.29
C PHE A 55 -18.98 -16.05 -0.37
N LEU A 56 -20.30 -15.96 -0.15
CA LEU A 56 -21.20 -17.13 -0.11
C LEU A 56 -21.79 -17.45 -1.48
N GLU A 57 -21.97 -16.43 -2.32
CA GLU A 57 -22.60 -16.58 -3.63
C GLU A 57 -21.53 -16.56 -4.73
N PRO A 58 -21.59 -17.51 -5.69
CA PRO A 58 -20.71 -17.51 -6.83
C PRO A 58 -20.99 -16.29 -7.71
N ARG A 59 -19.92 -15.58 -8.10
CA ARG A 59 -19.98 -14.53 -9.11
C ARG A 59 -19.48 -15.06 -10.43
N TYR A 60 -20.03 -14.54 -11.52
CA TYR A 60 -19.58 -14.84 -12.87
C TYR A 60 -19.01 -13.59 -13.50
N LYS A 61 -17.94 -13.75 -14.26
CA LYS A 61 -17.39 -12.69 -15.11
C LYS A 61 -18.30 -12.44 -16.30
N ASN A 62 -18.02 -11.37 -17.05
CA ASN A 62 -18.76 -11.02 -18.27
C ASN A 62 -18.74 -12.12 -19.35
N ASP A 63 -17.74 -13.01 -19.30
CA ASP A 63 -17.57 -14.15 -20.22
C ASP A 63 -18.19 -15.45 -19.66
N GLU A 64 -19.18 -15.34 -18.76
CA GLU A 64 -19.88 -16.46 -18.09
C GLU A 64 -18.98 -17.44 -17.29
N SER A 65 -17.67 -17.17 -17.21
CA SER A 65 -16.74 -17.93 -16.40
C SER A 65 -16.90 -17.61 -14.90
N LEU A 66 -16.77 -18.64 -14.06
CA LEU A 66 -16.84 -18.50 -12.62
C LEU A 66 -15.69 -17.62 -12.11
N GLU A 67 -16.03 -16.58 -11.37
CA GLU A 67 -15.06 -15.71 -10.70
C GLU A 67 -14.70 -16.30 -9.33
N VAL A 68 -13.44 -16.68 -9.15
CA VAL A 68 -12.92 -17.16 -7.87
C VAL A 68 -12.56 -15.95 -7.00
N PRO A 69 -13.22 -15.72 -5.84
CA PRO A 69 -12.99 -14.51 -5.02
C PRO A 69 -11.54 -14.35 -4.55
N LEU A 70 -10.85 -15.47 -4.30
CA LEU A 70 -9.45 -15.47 -3.89
C LEU A 70 -8.51 -14.99 -5.01
N GLU A 71 -8.75 -15.42 -6.25
CA GLU A 71 -7.98 -14.94 -7.40
C GLU A 71 -8.25 -13.45 -7.64
N ARG A 72 -9.50 -13.00 -7.48
CA ARG A 72 -9.83 -11.57 -7.55
C ARG A 72 -9.08 -10.74 -6.51
N ALA A 73 -9.00 -11.23 -5.27
CA ALA A 73 -8.25 -10.56 -4.20
C ALA A 73 -6.74 -10.51 -4.52
N LYS A 74 -6.19 -11.59 -5.08
CA LYS A 74 -4.79 -11.63 -5.53
C LYS A 74 -4.52 -10.66 -6.69
N ASP A 75 -5.40 -10.59 -7.68
CA ASP A 75 -5.31 -9.64 -8.79
C ASP A 75 -5.41 -8.18 -8.30
N GLN A 76 -6.24 -7.94 -7.28
CA GLN A 76 -6.33 -6.62 -6.64
C GLN A 76 -4.99 -6.24 -5.99
N LEU A 77 -4.35 -7.15 -5.24
CA LEU A 77 -3.04 -6.90 -4.63
C LEU A 77 -1.97 -6.64 -5.69
N GLU A 78 -1.97 -7.38 -6.80
CA GLU A 78 -1.05 -7.14 -7.93
C GLU A 78 -1.18 -5.69 -8.42
N LYS A 79 -2.41 -5.24 -8.74
CA LYS A 79 -2.66 -3.87 -9.22
C LYS A 79 -2.19 -2.80 -8.22
N HIS A 80 -2.51 -2.98 -6.93
CA HIS A 80 -2.17 -2.02 -5.89
C HIS A 80 -0.66 -1.99 -5.56
N THR A 81 0.08 -3.03 -5.92
CA THR A 81 1.53 -3.14 -5.65
C THR A 81 2.41 -2.85 -6.86
N ARG A 82 1.84 -2.56 -8.04
CA ARG A 82 2.62 -2.21 -9.26
C ARG A 82 3.58 -1.04 -9.05
N TYR A 83 3.15 -0.04 -8.29
CA TYR A 83 4.00 1.06 -7.86
C TYR A 83 3.75 1.34 -6.37
N TRP A 84 4.51 0.65 -5.51
CA TRP A 84 4.42 0.79 -4.05
C TRP A 84 5.83 0.91 -3.42
N PRO A 85 6.36 2.14 -3.29
CA PRO A 85 7.67 2.39 -2.68
C PRO A 85 7.67 2.04 -1.19
N MET A 86 8.57 1.15 -0.76
CA MET A 86 8.57 0.60 0.62
C MET A 86 9.10 1.56 1.68
N ILE A 87 9.88 2.57 1.27
CA ILE A 87 10.49 3.55 2.17
C ILE A 87 10.10 4.97 1.75
N ILE A 88 10.01 5.87 2.73
CA ILE A 88 9.59 7.26 2.55
C ILE A 88 10.50 7.96 1.55
N SER A 89 11.81 7.70 1.62
CA SER A 89 12.81 8.35 0.78
C SER A 89 12.81 7.93 -0.70
N GLN A 90 12.11 6.86 -1.08
CA GLN A 90 12.02 6.39 -2.47
C GLN A 90 10.90 7.02 -3.27
N THR A 91 10.10 7.88 -2.66
CA THR A 91 8.94 8.49 -3.33
C THR A 91 8.74 9.93 -2.89
N THR A 92 8.26 10.76 -3.79
CA THR A 92 7.81 12.13 -3.47
C THR A 92 6.29 12.19 -3.51
N ILE A 93 5.68 11.55 -4.50
CA ILE A 93 4.24 11.62 -4.74
C ILE A 93 3.41 11.03 -3.59
N PHE A 94 3.86 9.93 -2.98
CA PHE A 94 3.13 9.32 -1.87
C PHE A 94 3.33 10.04 -0.53
N ASN A 95 4.30 10.94 -0.45
CA ASN A 95 4.49 11.80 0.72
C ASN A 95 3.64 13.09 0.61
N MET A 96 2.95 13.30 -0.51
CA MET A 96 2.13 14.48 -0.77
C MET A 96 0.65 14.18 -0.54
N GLN A 97 0.04 14.89 0.41
CA GLN A 97 -1.41 14.77 0.67
C GLN A 97 -2.27 15.12 -0.55
N ALA A 98 -1.79 16.02 -1.42
CA ALA A 98 -2.48 16.40 -2.65
C ALA A 98 -2.69 15.22 -3.63
N VAL A 99 -1.79 14.21 -3.60
CA VAL A 99 -1.81 13.07 -4.53
C VAL A 99 -2.66 11.90 -4.01
N VAL A 100 -2.97 11.87 -2.71
CA VAL A 100 -3.74 10.77 -2.07
C VAL A 100 -5.04 10.44 -2.82
N PRO A 101 -5.89 11.39 -3.25
CA PRO A 101 -7.12 11.08 -3.96
C PRO A 101 -6.89 10.42 -5.33
N LEU A 102 -5.78 10.74 -6.01
CA LEU A 102 -5.43 10.14 -7.29
C LEU A 102 -4.85 8.73 -7.10
N ALA A 103 -3.98 8.57 -6.09
CA ALA A 103 -3.33 7.29 -5.80
C ALA A 103 -4.33 6.20 -5.39
N SER A 104 -5.40 6.54 -4.67
CA SER A 104 -6.44 5.57 -4.27
C SER A 104 -7.38 5.18 -5.40
N VAL A 105 -7.50 6.02 -6.43
CA VAL A 105 -8.44 5.84 -7.53
C VAL A 105 -7.79 5.16 -8.73
N ILE A 106 -6.52 5.45 -9.03
CA ILE A 106 -5.81 4.96 -10.21
C ILE A 106 -5.60 3.43 -10.21
N VAL A 107 -5.69 2.80 -9.05
CA VAL A 107 -5.54 1.34 -8.86
C VAL A 107 -6.86 0.58 -8.97
N LYS A 108 -7.99 1.26 -9.16
CA LYS A 108 -9.30 0.65 -9.38
C LYS A 108 -9.37 -0.03 -10.75
N GLU A 109 -10.23 -1.05 -10.84
CA GLU A 109 -10.43 -1.80 -12.08
C GLU A 109 -11.13 -1.00 -13.19
N ALA A 110 -12.09 -0.16 -12.81
CA ALA A 110 -12.75 0.79 -13.69
C ALA A 110 -12.87 2.13 -12.97
N LEU A 111 -12.68 3.22 -13.72
CA LEU A 111 -12.82 4.58 -13.24
C LEU A 111 -14.21 5.09 -13.58
N THR A 112 -14.93 5.57 -12.57
CA THR A 112 -16.19 6.30 -12.76
C THR A 112 -15.95 7.74 -13.23
N ASP A 113 -16.97 8.43 -13.72
CA ASP A 113 -16.83 9.86 -14.10
C ASP A 113 -16.40 10.74 -12.91
N GLU A 114 -16.85 10.39 -11.70
CA GLU A 114 -16.45 11.06 -10.46
C GLU A 114 -14.97 10.81 -10.11
N ASP A 115 -14.50 9.58 -10.34
CA ASP A 115 -13.10 9.19 -10.19
C ASP A 115 -12.20 9.98 -11.15
N VAL A 116 -12.60 10.09 -12.42
CA VAL A 116 -11.89 10.87 -13.44
C VAL A 116 -11.82 12.35 -13.06
N LEU A 117 -12.95 12.92 -12.61
CA LEU A 117 -12.98 14.30 -12.15
C LEU A 117 -12.05 14.52 -10.95
N THR A 118 -11.98 13.56 -10.03
CA THR A 118 -11.06 13.60 -8.88
C THR A 118 -9.60 13.59 -9.33
N CYS A 119 -9.25 12.69 -10.26
CA CYS A 119 -7.91 12.65 -10.85
C CYS A 119 -7.54 13.98 -11.53
N GLN A 120 -8.45 14.56 -12.32
CA GLN A 120 -8.23 15.85 -12.97
C GLN A 120 -8.00 16.98 -11.96
N LYS A 121 -8.83 17.05 -10.90
CA LYS A 121 -8.67 18.04 -9.82
C LYS A 121 -7.31 17.91 -9.13
N THR A 122 -6.86 16.68 -8.84
CA THR A 122 -5.53 16.46 -8.26
C THR A 122 -4.43 16.95 -9.20
N ILE A 123 -4.49 16.64 -10.50
CA ILE A 123 -3.50 17.11 -11.48
C ILE A 123 -3.47 18.65 -11.53
N TYR A 124 -4.63 19.31 -11.57
CA TYR A 124 -4.68 20.78 -11.56
C TYR A 124 -4.12 21.38 -10.28
N SER A 125 -4.36 20.75 -9.13
CA SER A 125 -3.73 21.15 -7.86
C SER A 125 -2.21 21.04 -7.93
N LEU A 126 -1.66 19.98 -8.55
CA LEU A 126 -0.22 19.84 -8.75
C LEU A 126 0.37 20.95 -9.63
N VAL A 127 -0.30 21.28 -10.74
CA VAL A 127 0.09 22.38 -11.62
C VAL A 127 0.06 23.72 -10.88
N GLU A 128 -0.94 23.93 -10.02
CA GLU A 128 -1.02 25.16 -9.22
C GLU A 128 0.12 25.27 -8.19
N MET A 129 0.47 24.16 -7.52
CA MET A 129 1.61 24.11 -6.60
C MET A 129 2.93 24.40 -7.32
N GLU A 130 3.12 23.84 -8.52
CA GLU A 130 4.28 24.15 -9.36
C GLU A 130 4.33 25.65 -9.71
N ARG A 131 3.20 26.23 -10.13
CA ARG A 131 3.10 27.67 -10.46
C ARG A 131 3.43 28.55 -9.26
N LYS A 132 3.01 28.16 -8.06
CA LYS A 132 3.28 28.85 -6.79
C LYS A 132 4.71 28.61 -6.28
N ASN A 133 5.44 27.66 -6.87
CA ASN A 133 6.73 27.18 -6.38
C ASN A 133 6.65 26.63 -4.95
N ASP A 134 5.57 25.93 -4.63
CA ASP A 134 5.38 25.29 -3.32
C ASP A 134 6.46 24.21 -3.10
N PRO A 135 7.01 24.08 -1.88
CA PRO A 135 8.06 23.11 -1.60
C PRO A 135 7.52 21.67 -1.66
N LEU A 136 8.14 20.83 -2.47
CA LEU A 136 7.83 19.40 -2.54
C LEU A 136 8.64 18.61 -1.48
N PRO A 137 8.06 17.56 -0.87
CA PRO A 137 8.75 16.70 0.10
C PRO A 137 9.71 15.74 -0.61
N ILE A 138 10.74 16.28 -1.26
CA ILE A 138 11.77 15.50 -1.95
C ILE A 138 12.82 15.09 -0.93
N SER A 139 12.96 13.80 -0.68
CA SER A 139 14.03 13.28 0.17
C SER A 139 15.38 13.42 -0.52
N THR A 140 16.20 14.36 -0.07
CA THR A 140 17.58 14.52 -0.55
C THR A 140 18.51 13.51 0.11
N VAL A 141 18.44 12.25 -0.32
CA VAL A 141 19.43 11.26 0.09
C VAL A 141 20.66 11.44 -0.80
N GLY A 142 21.74 12.05 -0.29
CA GLY A 142 23.10 11.83 -0.81
C GLY A 142 23.91 13.00 -1.38
N THR A 143 23.39 14.21 -1.60
CA THR A 143 24.23 15.33 -2.08
C THR A 143 24.87 16.12 -0.94
N ARG A 144 25.99 15.60 -0.42
CA ARG A 144 26.94 16.38 0.38
C ARG A 144 27.66 17.36 -0.55
N GLY A 145 27.02 18.50 -0.82
CA GLY A 145 27.60 19.59 -1.61
C GLY A 145 26.68 20.05 -2.75
N LYS A 146 26.19 21.29 -2.62
CA LYS A 146 25.21 21.99 -3.46
C LYS A 146 23.79 21.44 -3.34
N GLY A 147 22.88 22.29 -2.85
CA GLY A 147 21.47 21.96 -2.68
C GLY A 147 20.83 21.46 -3.98
N PRO A 148 19.81 20.60 -3.90
CA PRO A 148 19.18 20.03 -5.07
C PRO A 148 18.63 21.16 -5.97
N LYS A 149 19.02 21.16 -7.24
CA LYS A 149 18.39 22.05 -8.22
C LYS A 149 16.94 21.63 -8.37
N ARG A 150 16.01 22.58 -8.24
CA ARG A 150 14.55 22.39 -8.34
C ARG A 150 14.07 21.87 -9.70
N GLN A 151 14.97 21.70 -10.67
CA GLN A 151 14.72 21.21 -12.03
C GLN A 151 15.04 19.71 -12.20
N GLY A 152 14.93 18.91 -11.14
CA GLY A 152 15.03 17.46 -11.25
C GLY A 152 13.73 16.92 -11.84
N CYS A 153 13.78 16.34 -13.04
CA CYS A 153 12.65 15.71 -13.69
C CYS A 153 11.93 14.74 -12.73
N ILE A 154 10.62 14.94 -12.56
CA ILE A 154 9.72 13.94 -12.01
C ILE A 154 9.66 12.81 -13.05
N PHE A 155 10.38 11.73 -12.82
CA PHE A 155 10.19 10.50 -13.59
C PHE A 155 8.99 9.76 -13.00
N PHE A 156 7.97 9.57 -13.83
CA PHE A 156 6.82 8.70 -13.60
C PHE A 156 7.22 7.22 -13.64
#